data_AF-A0AAW0RVW8-F1
#
_entry.id   AF-A0AAW0RVW8-F1
#
_cell.length_a   1.000
_cell.length_b   1.000
_cell.length_c   1.000
_cell.angle_alpha   90.00
_cell.angle_beta   90.00
_cell.angle_gamma   90.00
#
_symmetry.space_group_name_H-M   'P 1'
#
loop_
_entity.id
_entity.type
_entity.pdbx_description
1 polymer ?
#
loop_
_entity_poly.entity_id
_entity_poly.type
_entity_poly.pdbx_seq_one_letter_code
_entity_poly.pdbx_strand_id
1 'polypeptide(L)'
;MGAQALDRLFPDGDRIIRELYEAQPPAACSAFVGFSSHMRSKARRATDNSGCCKALSTFRQKTKDNHGVTVVDICDNSPLNPHCTTVKAPRNKCVAVPDEYKGKVSGVKTDAADHICKFYTEPDCKGKHFEAASHAANLRESQGGVFNDKVASLRCDKLRLPKAPETWEWKSTSHYQLCPRLDKLAIDFQLENNYGSGTYDRIKLNFLGASQKPHVIVEGPSPGYKVSQDIDMVDIFGQETVGLDQIKGIELLDRMTDHWFGGDPWDLFGIKLRGRCAGTGISVALNDYVSADKELQARPTEPGRYQYYSDWPVWSGLIKPKEWVAEPQCSHFYMINVNLHIADANYAGTDNDLYARVGKSKFLITRHPSRREVFTIDVDVKKAFKTKAVPVDQFDKVTILSEGGHDAFLPSEATVFGWCSNSKTSLSHTQKNDNWVYDGGEMDIELPISKWVKSN
;
A
#
# COMPACT_ATOMS: atom_id res chain seq x y z
N MET A 1 3.75 8.00 32.04
CA MET A 1 3.07 8.30 30.77
C MET A 1 2.33 9.61 30.98
N GLY A 2 2.57 10.65 30.16
CA GLY A 2 1.88 11.94 30.31
C GLY A 2 0.46 11.90 29.75
N ALA A 3 -0.41 12.81 30.22
CA ALA A 3 -1.80 13.00 29.77
C ALA A 3 -1.99 12.92 28.24
N GLN A 4 -1.13 13.60 27.49
CA GLN A 4 -1.15 13.61 26.02
C GLN A 4 -0.89 12.24 25.36
N ALA A 5 -0.08 11.37 25.99
CA ALA A 5 0.15 10.02 25.47
C ALA A 5 -1.03 9.09 25.76
N LEU A 6 -1.80 9.37 26.82
CA LEU A 6 -2.97 8.60 27.20
C LEU A 6 -4.19 8.99 26.36
N ASP A 7 -4.39 10.28 26.08
CA ASP A 7 -5.47 10.76 25.20
C ASP A 7 -5.32 10.27 23.74
N ARG A 8 -4.08 10.05 23.29
CA ARG A 8 -3.83 9.40 21.98
C ARG A 8 -4.26 7.94 21.93
N LEU A 9 -4.26 7.25 23.06
CA LEU A 9 -4.64 5.84 23.16
C LEU A 9 -6.11 5.65 23.57
N PHE A 10 -6.67 6.63 24.28
CA PHE A 10 -8.04 6.65 24.77
C PHE A 10 -8.57 8.07 24.68
N PRO A 11 -9.33 8.43 23.63
CA PRO A 11 -10.07 9.69 23.61
C PRO A 11 -10.98 9.72 24.85
N ASP A 12 -10.94 10.81 25.64
CA ASP A 12 -11.50 10.95 27.01
C ASP A 12 -10.63 10.43 28.18
N GLY A 13 -9.43 9.90 27.92
CA GLY A 13 -8.53 9.39 28.96
C GLY A 13 -8.22 10.44 30.03
N ASP A 14 -7.98 11.67 29.61
CA ASP A 14 -7.64 12.77 30.52
C ASP A 14 -8.85 13.31 31.30
N ARG A 15 -10.04 13.36 30.68
CA ARG A 15 -11.30 13.72 31.36
C ARG A 15 -11.63 12.70 32.47
N ILE A 16 -11.50 11.42 32.14
CA ILE A 16 -11.80 10.33 33.08
C ILE A 16 -10.76 10.25 34.20
N ILE A 17 -9.48 10.52 33.91
CA ILE A 17 -8.45 10.63 34.94
C ILE A 17 -8.74 11.78 35.89
N ARG A 18 -9.18 12.94 35.40
CA ARG A 18 -9.61 14.06 36.27
C ARG A 18 -10.82 13.69 37.13
N GLU A 19 -11.85 13.08 36.55
CA GLU A 19 -13.00 12.57 37.31
C GLU A 19 -12.58 11.57 38.41
N LEU A 20 -11.57 10.74 38.14
CA LEU A 20 -11.00 9.78 39.09
C LEU A 20 -10.22 10.46 40.22
N TYR A 21 -9.44 11.49 39.92
CA TYR A 21 -8.69 12.28 40.90
C TYR A 21 -9.60 13.18 41.74
N GLU A 22 -10.69 13.69 41.18
CA GLU A 22 -11.67 14.52 41.88
C GLU A 22 -12.58 13.68 42.80
N ALA A 23 -12.79 12.40 42.48
CA ALA A 23 -13.68 11.53 43.26
C ALA A 23 -13.05 10.88 44.51
N GLN A 24 -11.71 10.92 44.70
CA GLN A 24 -11.05 10.32 45.88
C GLN A 24 -9.87 11.14 46.41
N PRO A 25 -9.67 11.23 47.75
CA PRO A 25 -8.53 11.93 48.32
C PRO A 25 -7.18 11.25 47.95
N PRO A 26 -6.11 12.04 47.71
CA PRO A 26 -4.85 11.59 47.10
C PRO A 26 -4.05 10.55 47.91
N ALA A 27 -4.49 10.21 49.13
CA ALA A 27 -3.81 9.23 50.00
C ALA A 27 -4.18 7.76 49.71
N ALA A 28 -5.17 7.47 48.85
CA ALA A 28 -5.68 6.10 48.65
C ALA A 28 -5.05 5.30 47.50
N CYS A 29 -4.24 5.93 46.63
CA CYS A 29 -3.61 5.25 45.48
C CYS A 29 -2.09 5.53 45.42
N SER A 30 -1.34 5.15 46.46
CA SER A 30 0.13 5.21 46.47
C SER A 30 0.82 4.24 45.48
N ALA A 31 0.06 3.42 44.75
CA ALA A 31 0.58 2.52 43.73
C ALA A 31 0.98 3.20 42.40
N PHE A 32 0.63 4.48 42.20
CA PHE A 32 0.97 5.22 40.96
C PHE A 32 2.20 6.13 41.09
N VAL A 33 2.77 6.27 42.30
CA VAL A 33 3.92 7.16 42.55
C VAL A 33 5.09 6.32 43.10
N GLY A 34 5.85 5.69 42.20
CA GLY A 34 7.15 5.11 42.55
C GLY A 34 7.49 3.79 41.86
N PHE A 35 7.99 3.85 40.63
CA PHE A 35 8.85 2.78 40.11
C PHE A 35 10.26 3.00 40.64
N SER A 36 10.49 2.60 41.89
CA SER A 36 11.83 2.45 42.48
C SER A 36 12.09 0.97 42.70
N SER A 37 13.08 0.44 41.99
CA SER A 37 13.52 -0.95 42.04
C SER A 37 14.36 -1.19 43.30
N HIS A 38 13.72 -1.47 44.43
CA HIS A 38 14.23 -2.34 45.49
C HIS A 38 13.30 -2.22 46.70
N MET A 39 12.46 -3.24 46.91
CA MET A 39 11.93 -3.72 48.21
C MET A 39 10.78 -4.67 47.90
N ARG A 40 11.13 -5.94 47.66
CA ARG A 40 10.19 -7.03 47.40
C ARG A 40 10.08 -7.88 48.65
N SER A 41 9.36 -7.43 49.67
CA SER A 41 8.74 -8.34 50.65
C SER A 41 7.63 -7.64 51.44
N LYS A 42 6.50 -8.36 51.58
CA LYS A 42 5.32 -8.07 52.43
C LYS A 42 4.31 -7.02 51.91
N ALA A 43 3.68 -7.29 50.77
CA ALA A 43 2.33 -6.78 50.50
C ALA A 43 1.29 -7.78 51.03
N ARG A 44 0.70 -7.47 52.19
CA ARG A 44 -0.49 -8.16 52.72
C ARG A 44 -1.66 -7.99 51.75
N ARG A 45 -2.51 -9.02 51.65
CA ARG A 45 -3.82 -8.98 50.97
C ARG A 45 -4.55 -7.68 51.30
N ALA A 46 -4.56 -6.73 50.37
CA ALA A 46 -5.52 -5.65 50.36
C ALA A 46 -6.86 -6.27 49.96
N THR A 47 -7.82 -6.25 50.88
CA THR A 47 -9.19 -6.66 50.68
C THR A 47 -9.84 -5.87 49.55
N ASP A 48 -10.72 -6.53 48.79
CA ASP A 48 -11.47 -6.10 47.59
C ASP A 48 -12.27 -4.77 47.68
N ASN A 49 -12.18 -4.03 48.79
CA ASN A 49 -12.94 -2.81 49.05
C ASN A 49 -12.11 -1.51 48.97
N SER A 50 -10.88 -1.55 48.45
CA SER A 50 -10.15 -0.31 48.20
C SER A 50 -10.84 0.49 47.08
N GLY A 51 -11.09 1.78 47.30
CA GLY A 51 -11.71 2.67 46.30
C GLY A 51 -10.96 2.66 44.95
N CYS A 52 -9.65 2.40 44.97
CA CYS A 52 -8.81 2.25 43.79
C CYS A 52 -9.18 1.01 42.94
N CYS A 53 -9.48 -0.15 43.55
CA CYS A 53 -9.95 -1.34 42.83
C CYS A 53 -11.35 -1.15 42.23
N LYS A 54 -12.24 -0.48 42.97
CA LYS A 54 -13.58 -0.13 42.48
C LYS A 54 -13.49 0.87 41.32
N ALA A 55 -12.69 1.92 41.45
CA ALA A 55 -12.38 2.88 40.40
C ALA A 55 -11.78 2.25 39.14
N LEU A 56 -10.79 1.35 39.29
CA LEU A 56 -10.22 0.58 38.18
C LEU A 56 -11.22 -0.39 37.54
N SER A 57 -12.11 -0.99 38.33
CA SER A 57 -13.19 -1.84 37.81
C SER A 57 -14.24 -1.02 37.05
N THR A 58 -14.62 0.16 37.55
CA THR A 58 -15.54 1.09 36.87
C THR A 58 -14.89 1.70 35.62
N PHE A 59 -13.59 1.99 35.64
CA PHE A 59 -12.82 2.40 34.47
C PHE A 59 -12.78 1.28 33.43
N ARG A 60 -12.48 0.04 33.83
CA ARG A 60 -12.54 -1.15 32.96
C ARG A 60 -13.94 -1.42 32.42
N GLN A 61 -14.98 -1.16 33.21
CA GLN A 61 -16.38 -1.32 32.80
C GLN A 61 -16.78 -0.22 31.79
N LYS A 62 -16.51 1.06 32.07
CA LYS A 62 -16.77 2.19 31.15
C LYS A 62 -15.99 2.05 29.84
N THR A 63 -14.73 1.60 29.90
CA THR A 63 -13.95 1.29 28.69
C THR A 63 -14.51 0.08 27.94
N LYS A 64 -14.98 -0.97 28.64
CA LYS A 64 -15.73 -2.10 28.03
C LYS A 64 -17.06 -1.69 27.39
N ASP A 65 -17.80 -0.77 28.00
CA ASP A 65 -19.11 -0.34 27.53
C ASP A 65 -18.98 0.63 26.33
N ASN A 66 -17.87 1.38 26.25
CA ASN A 66 -17.49 2.16 25.07
C ASN A 66 -16.77 1.34 23.97
N HIS A 67 -16.38 0.08 24.22
CA HIS A 67 -15.62 -0.75 23.28
C HIS A 67 -16.38 -1.23 22.03
N GLY A 68 -17.54 -0.63 21.74
CA GLY A 68 -18.36 -0.97 20.58
C GLY A 68 -19.26 0.16 20.10
N VAL A 69 -18.99 1.41 20.45
CA VAL A 69 -19.73 2.56 19.93
C VAL A 69 -18.72 3.55 19.35
N THR A 70 -18.80 3.81 18.07
CA THR A 70 -18.04 4.87 17.39
C THR A 70 -18.82 6.16 17.48
N VAL A 71 -18.15 7.27 17.79
CA VAL A 71 -18.77 8.58 17.81
C VAL A 71 -18.49 9.28 16.48
N VAL A 72 -19.54 9.76 15.84
CA VAL A 72 -19.46 10.36 14.51
C VAL A 72 -20.00 11.77 14.57
N ASP A 73 -19.16 12.74 14.25
CA ASP A 73 -19.55 14.12 14.07
C ASP A 73 -20.12 14.32 12.66
N ILE A 74 -21.28 14.97 12.59
CA ILE A 74 -22.01 15.26 11.36
C ILE A 74 -22.31 16.75 11.35
N CYS A 75 -21.92 17.45 10.28
CA CYS A 75 -22.08 18.89 10.13
C CYS A 75 -22.87 19.25 8.87
N ASP A 76 -23.62 20.35 8.94
CA ASP A 76 -24.32 20.92 7.79
C ASP A 76 -23.42 21.77 6.88
N ASN A 77 -22.22 22.12 7.36
CA ASN A 77 -21.19 22.81 6.61
C ASN A 77 -19.89 22.01 6.53
N SER A 78 -19.27 22.00 5.35
CA SER A 78 -17.98 21.34 5.09
C SER A 78 -16.78 22.17 5.58
N PRO A 79 -15.62 21.53 5.87
CA PRO A 79 -15.44 20.09 6.03
C PRO A 79 -15.93 19.60 7.40
N LEU A 80 -16.10 20.47 8.40
CA LEU A 80 -16.73 20.25 9.71
C LEU A 80 -17.00 21.62 10.38
N ASN A 81 -17.67 22.52 9.67
CA ASN A 81 -18.00 23.82 10.24
C ASN A 81 -19.36 23.73 10.95
N PRO A 82 -19.55 24.40 12.11
CA PRO A 82 -20.86 24.49 12.74
C PRO A 82 -21.95 24.89 11.73
N HIS A 83 -23.14 24.33 11.80
CA HIS A 83 -23.72 23.57 12.90
C HIS A 83 -23.42 22.07 12.81
N CYS A 84 -22.93 21.47 13.91
CA CYS A 84 -22.60 20.05 14.00
C CYS A 84 -23.39 19.35 15.11
N THR A 85 -23.65 18.06 14.93
CA THR A 85 -24.17 17.15 15.94
C THR A 85 -23.33 15.89 15.99
N THR A 86 -23.53 15.10 17.03
CA THR A 86 -22.78 13.88 17.28
C THR A 86 -23.71 12.68 17.30
N VAL A 87 -23.40 11.68 16.49
CA VAL A 87 -24.15 10.42 16.38
C VAL A 87 -23.34 9.28 16.98
N LYS A 88 -23.96 8.55 17.90
CA LYS A 88 -23.39 7.32 18.46
C LYS A 88 -23.75 6.15 17.55
N ALA A 89 -22.74 5.50 16.98
CA ALA A 89 -22.89 4.37 16.08
C ALA A 89 -22.42 3.07 16.74
N PRO A 90 -23.34 2.24 17.27
CA PRO A 90 -22.96 0.93 17.76
C PRO A 90 -22.39 0.07 16.64
N ARG A 91 -21.38 -0.73 16.98
CA ARG A 91 -20.64 -1.58 16.06
C ARG A 91 -21.58 -2.43 15.23
N ASN A 92 -21.38 -2.41 13.91
CA ASN A 92 -22.13 -3.19 12.93
C ASN A 92 -23.65 -2.96 12.94
N LYS A 93 -24.15 -1.94 13.64
CA LYS A 93 -25.54 -1.52 13.58
C LYS A 93 -25.66 -0.34 12.64
N CYS A 94 -26.72 -0.34 11.84
CA CYS A 94 -27.10 0.81 11.06
C CYS A 94 -27.72 1.87 11.96
N VAL A 95 -27.33 3.12 11.78
CA VAL A 95 -27.86 4.28 12.50
C VAL A 95 -28.35 5.31 11.49
N ALA A 96 -29.56 5.81 11.69
CA ALA A 96 -30.12 6.87 10.87
C ALA A 96 -29.47 8.22 11.19
N VAL A 97 -29.33 9.08 10.19
CA VAL A 97 -28.97 10.49 10.41
C VAL A 97 -30.11 11.16 11.18
N PRO A 98 -29.82 12.00 12.20
CA PRO A 98 -30.82 12.76 12.95
C PRO A 98 -31.73 13.57 12.02
N ASP A 99 -33.02 13.68 12.36
CA ASP A 99 -34.02 14.33 11.51
C ASP A 99 -33.65 15.77 11.13
N GLU A 100 -33.00 16.49 12.04
CA GLU A 100 -32.57 17.88 11.84
C GLU A 100 -31.45 18.03 10.78
N TYR A 101 -30.66 16.96 10.53
CA TYR A 101 -29.56 16.91 9.57
C TYR A 101 -29.91 16.17 8.27
N LYS A 102 -31.10 15.58 8.16
CA LYS A 102 -31.55 14.93 6.93
C LYS A 102 -31.53 15.94 5.78
N GLY A 103 -30.89 15.57 4.67
CA GLY A 103 -30.82 16.43 3.50
C GLY A 103 -29.86 17.61 3.61
N LYS A 104 -28.98 17.63 4.62
CA LYS A 104 -28.06 18.77 4.87
C LYS A 104 -26.63 18.38 5.18
N VAL A 105 -26.34 17.08 5.27
CA VAL A 105 -25.00 16.61 5.68
C VAL A 105 -23.97 16.99 4.62
N SER A 106 -23.03 17.85 5.00
CA SER A 106 -21.93 18.32 4.14
C SER A 106 -20.55 17.89 4.65
N GLY A 107 -20.42 17.59 5.95
CA GLY A 107 -19.15 17.15 6.56
C GLY A 107 -19.35 16.03 7.57
N VAL A 108 -18.43 15.06 7.59
CA VAL A 108 -18.44 13.95 8.57
C VAL A 108 -17.04 13.64 9.09
N LYS A 109 -16.95 13.17 10.34
CA LYS A 109 -15.71 12.69 10.96
C LYS A 109 -16.01 11.68 12.06
N THR A 110 -15.13 10.70 12.21
CA THR A 110 -15.20 9.73 13.31
C THR A 110 -14.18 10.07 14.41
N ASP A 111 -14.47 9.68 15.64
CA ASP A 111 -13.58 9.91 16.79
C ASP A 111 -12.44 8.90 16.88
N ALA A 112 -12.63 7.69 16.35
CA ALA A 112 -11.72 6.57 16.53
C ALA A 112 -10.91 6.24 15.26
N ALA A 113 -9.59 6.38 15.34
CA ALA A 113 -8.66 6.11 14.22
C ALA A 113 -8.68 4.66 13.72
N ASP A 114 -9.06 3.70 14.56
CA ASP A 114 -9.15 2.28 14.20
C ASP A 114 -10.56 1.85 13.75
N HIS A 115 -11.47 2.80 13.50
CA HIS A 115 -12.81 2.55 13.00
C HIS A 115 -12.99 3.15 11.60
N ILE A 116 -13.80 2.47 10.79
CA ILE A 116 -14.23 2.96 9.49
C ILE A 116 -15.76 2.97 9.50
N CYS A 117 -16.32 4.12 9.12
CA CYS A 117 -17.75 4.29 8.95
C CYS A 117 -18.10 4.37 7.47
N LYS A 118 -19.08 3.58 7.06
CA LYS A 118 -19.72 3.66 5.75
C LYS A 118 -20.94 4.57 5.88
N PHE A 119 -21.03 5.59 5.03
CA PHE A 119 -22.12 6.56 4.99
C PHE A 119 -22.94 6.34 3.72
N TYR A 120 -24.24 6.14 3.89
CA TYR A 120 -25.15 5.65 2.86
C TYR A 120 -26.12 6.75 2.41
N THR A 121 -26.44 6.78 1.12
CA THR A 121 -27.41 7.73 0.55
C THR A 121 -28.85 7.41 0.88
N GLU A 122 -29.13 6.19 1.35
CA GLU A 122 -30.47 5.72 1.69
C GLU A 122 -30.56 5.31 3.17
N PRO A 123 -31.77 5.29 3.75
CA PRO A 123 -32.02 4.70 5.07
C PRO A 123 -31.60 3.22 5.15
N ASP A 124 -31.51 2.70 6.38
CA ASP A 124 -31.18 1.29 6.66
C ASP A 124 -29.86 0.79 6.05
N CYS A 125 -28.91 1.70 5.79
CA CYS A 125 -27.58 1.41 5.27
C CYS A 125 -27.63 0.74 3.89
N LYS A 126 -28.49 1.27 3.02
CA LYS A 126 -28.70 0.84 1.62
C LYS A 126 -28.18 1.88 0.62
N GLY A 127 -28.18 1.52 -0.66
CA GLY A 127 -27.78 2.42 -1.74
C GLY A 127 -26.27 2.63 -1.84
N LYS A 128 -25.89 3.76 -2.46
CA LYS A 128 -24.48 4.14 -2.63
C LYS A 128 -23.89 4.53 -1.28
N HIS A 129 -22.60 4.27 -1.11
CA HIS A 129 -21.88 4.68 0.08
C HIS A 129 -20.45 5.12 -0.22
N PHE A 130 -19.90 5.90 0.71
CA PHE A 130 -18.47 6.19 0.83
C PHE A 130 -17.97 5.80 2.23
N GLU A 131 -16.66 5.72 2.40
CA GLU A 131 -16.02 5.46 3.70
C GLU A 131 -15.38 6.75 4.22
N ALA A 132 -15.48 6.98 5.52
CA ALA A 132 -14.68 7.97 6.22
C ALA A 132 -14.19 7.40 7.56
N ALA A 133 -13.08 7.96 8.03
CA ALA A 133 -12.38 7.54 9.24
C ALA A 133 -12.17 8.76 10.17
N SER A 134 -11.04 8.83 10.87
CA SER A 134 -10.76 9.87 11.87
C SER A 134 -10.52 11.26 11.28
N HIS A 135 -10.33 11.38 9.97
CA HIS A 135 -10.19 12.67 9.31
C HIS A 135 -11.53 13.19 8.79
N ALA A 136 -11.66 14.52 8.74
CA ALA A 136 -12.83 15.19 8.20
C ALA A 136 -12.99 14.87 6.71
N ALA A 137 -14.17 14.42 6.31
CA ALA A 137 -14.53 14.23 4.91
C ALA A 137 -15.40 15.40 4.43
N ASN A 138 -14.96 16.08 3.37
CA ASN A 138 -15.74 17.13 2.71
C ASN A 138 -16.63 16.52 1.62
N LEU A 139 -17.95 16.47 1.85
CA LEU A 139 -18.86 15.80 0.92
C LEU A 139 -19.19 16.62 -0.32
N ARG A 140 -18.88 17.93 -0.32
CA ARG A 140 -19.04 18.81 -1.50
C ARG A 140 -17.97 18.54 -2.55
N GLU A 141 -16.76 18.28 -2.11
CA GLU A 141 -15.62 18.01 -2.98
C GLU A 141 -15.49 16.51 -3.28
N SER A 142 -15.77 15.67 -2.28
CA SER A 142 -15.65 14.22 -2.42
C SER A 142 -16.58 13.66 -3.49
N GLN A 143 -15.98 12.90 -4.42
CA GLN A 143 -16.67 12.21 -5.51
C GLN A 143 -17.63 13.12 -6.30
N GLY A 144 -17.23 14.37 -6.54
CA GLY A 144 -18.02 15.34 -7.32
C GLY A 144 -19.32 15.76 -6.63
N GLY A 145 -19.36 15.78 -5.29
CA GLY A 145 -20.53 16.24 -4.54
C GLY A 145 -21.68 15.23 -4.49
N VAL A 146 -21.48 14.00 -4.95
CA VAL A 146 -22.57 13.01 -5.09
C VAL A 146 -23.26 12.71 -3.75
N PHE A 147 -22.54 12.77 -2.63
CA PHE A 147 -23.05 12.50 -1.29
C PHE A 147 -23.46 13.73 -0.50
N ASN A 148 -23.10 14.93 -0.98
CA ASN A 148 -23.48 16.18 -0.33
C ASN A 148 -25.00 16.25 -0.18
N ASP A 149 -25.47 16.52 1.04
CA ASP A 149 -26.88 16.63 1.38
C ASP A 149 -27.71 15.36 1.13
N LYS A 150 -27.06 14.20 0.93
CA LYS A 150 -27.76 12.93 0.63
C LYS A 150 -27.50 11.82 1.63
N VAL A 151 -26.62 12.01 2.60
CA VAL A 151 -26.36 10.99 3.63
C VAL A 151 -27.61 10.81 4.49
N ALA A 152 -28.10 9.57 4.58
CA ALA A 152 -29.33 9.22 5.28
C ALA A 152 -29.11 8.21 6.42
N SER A 153 -28.06 7.39 6.33
CA SER A 153 -27.69 6.45 7.39
C SER A 153 -26.19 6.14 7.38
N LEU A 154 -25.69 5.58 8.47
CA LEU A 154 -24.29 5.19 8.63
C LEU A 154 -24.12 3.91 9.44
N ARG A 155 -23.02 3.20 9.17
CA ARG A 155 -22.62 2.01 9.93
C ARG A 155 -21.12 2.01 10.10
N CYS A 156 -20.68 1.81 11.34
CA CYS A 156 -19.26 1.76 11.70
C CYS A 156 -18.85 0.35 12.11
N ASP A 157 -17.65 -0.05 11.70
CA ASP A 157 -16.97 -1.23 12.22
C ASP A 157 -15.52 -0.88 12.57
N LYS A 158 -14.96 -1.70 13.46
CA LYS A 158 -13.54 -1.67 13.77
C LYS A 158 -12.78 -2.23 12.57
N LEU A 159 -11.80 -1.48 12.09
CA LEU A 159 -10.93 -1.92 11.01
C LEU A 159 -10.16 -3.16 11.44
N ARG A 160 -10.35 -4.27 10.71
CA ARG A 160 -9.61 -5.52 10.89
C ARG A 160 -8.65 -5.70 9.73
N LEU A 161 -7.40 -5.29 9.95
CA LEU A 161 -6.36 -5.54 8.97
C LEU A 161 -5.88 -6.99 9.07
N PRO A 162 -5.70 -7.69 7.93
CA PRO A 162 -5.10 -9.01 7.92
C PRO A 162 -3.66 -8.95 8.43
N LYS A 163 -3.24 -10.02 9.10
CA LYS A 163 -1.82 -10.23 9.41
C LYS A 163 -1.17 -10.97 8.26
N ALA A 164 0.06 -10.61 7.91
CA ALA A 164 0.83 -11.37 6.94
C ALA A 164 0.93 -12.83 7.39
N PRO A 165 0.49 -13.80 6.58
CA PRO A 165 0.82 -15.19 6.86
C PRO A 165 2.34 -15.38 6.67
N GLU A 166 2.91 -16.35 7.40
CA GLU A 166 4.34 -16.69 7.29
C GLU A 166 4.72 -17.03 5.84
N THR A 167 3.86 -17.79 5.16
CA THR A 167 3.99 -18.07 3.73
C THR A 167 2.71 -17.70 3.00
N TRP A 168 2.83 -16.91 1.95
CA TRP A 168 1.75 -16.59 1.00
C TRP A 168 2.17 -16.69 -0.45
N GLU A 169 1.15 -16.79 -1.29
CA GLU A 169 1.18 -16.68 -2.73
C GLU A 169 -0.02 -15.84 -3.19
N TRP A 170 0.22 -14.98 -4.17
CA TRP A 170 -0.79 -14.13 -4.78
C TRP A 170 -1.62 -14.93 -5.78
N LYS A 171 -2.86 -15.24 -5.41
CA LYS A 171 -3.86 -15.87 -6.27
C LYS A 171 -5.05 -14.96 -6.44
N SER A 172 -5.76 -15.14 -7.56
CA SER A 172 -7.04 -14.47 -7.78
C SER A 172 -8.07 -14.75 -6.68
N THR A 173 -7.97 -15.89 -5.99
CA THR A 173 -8.86 -16.28 -4.88
C THR A 173 -8.39 -15.78 -3.51
N SER A 174 -7.09 -15.50 -3.32
CA SER A 174 -6.52 -15.09 -2.04
C SER A 174 -6.27 -13.58 -1.93
N HIS A 175 -6.25 -12.83 -3.04
CA HIS A 175 -5.86 -11.42 -3.03
C HIS A 175 -6.68 -10.58 -2.03
N TYR A 176 -7.99 -10.83 -1.91
CA TYR A 176 -8.84 -10.03 -1.02
C TYR A 176 -8.56 -10.30 0.46
N GLN A 177 -8.09 -11.51 0.77
CA GLN A 177 -7.69 -11.88 2.14
C GLN A 177 -6.30 -11.32 2.49
N LEU A 178 -5.41 -11.22 1.50
CA LEU A 178 -4.05 -10.71 1.67
C LEU A 178 -3.97 -9.18 1.61
N CYS A 179 -4.83 -8.55 0.83
CA CYS A 179 -4.79 -7.12 0.52
C CYS A 179 -6.18 -6.51 0.32
N PRO A 180 -7.02 -6.45 1.37
CA PRO A 180 -8.31 -5.78 1.28
C PRO A 180 -8.17 -4.25 1.19
N ARG A 181 -7.06 -3.69 1.70
CA ARG A 181 -6.83 -2.24 1.79
C ARG A 181 -5.37 -1.89 1.52
N LEU A 182 -5.13 -0.68 1.06
CA LEU A 182 -3.80 -0.10 0.88
C LEU A 182 -3.52 0.95 1.96
N ASP A 183 -2.31 0.93 2.53
CA ASP A 183 -1.80 1.96 3.45
C ASP A 183 -0.74 2.88 2.81
N LYS A 184 -0.30 2.54 1.60
CA LYS A 184 0.52 3.39 0.73
C LYS A 184 0.08 3.20 -0.71
N LEU A 185 0.19 4.27 -1.48
CA LEU A 185 -0.05 4.28 -2.90
C LEU A 185 0.95 5.24 -3.56
N ALA A 186 1.42 4.91 -4.74
CA ALA A 186 2.34 5.68 -5.55
C ALA A 186 1.96 5.52 -7.03
N ILE A 187 2.30 6.54 -7.82
CA ILE A 187 2.13 6.55 -9.27
C ILE A 187 3.49 6.70 -9.95
N ASP A 188 3.72 5.91 -10.98
CA ASP A 188 4.72 6.18 -12.00
C ASP A 188 4.01 6.68 -13.25
N PHE A 189 4.38 7.87 -13.72
CA PHE A 189 3.77 8.55 -14.85
C PHE A 189 4.84 8.90 -15.89
N GLN A 190 4.53 8.69 -17.16
CA GLN A 190 5.46 8.98 -18.25
C GLN A 190 4.73 9.52 -19.49
N LEU A 191 5.31 10.56 -20.09
CA LEU A 191 4.95 11.08 -21.40
C LEU A 191 5.81 10.47 -22.51
N GLU A 192 5.30 10.46 -23.73
CA GLU A 192 6.08 10.13 -24.91
C GLU A 192 7.20 11.14 -25.14
N ASN A 193 8.27 10.70 -25.80
CA ASN A 193 9.47 11.51 -26.06
C ASN A 193 9.52 12.08 -27.49
N ASN A 194 8.36 12.36 -28.09
CA ASN A 194 8.27 12.94 -29.41
C ASN A 194 8.08 14.47 -29.35
N TYR A 195 8.36 15.14 -30.46
CA TYR A 195 8.13 16.59 -30.55
C TYR A 195 6.63 16.89 -30.41
N GLY A 196 6.27 17.74 -29.43
CA GLY A 196 4.89 18.09 -29.13
C GLY A 196 4.19 17.17 -28.12
N SER A 197 4.86 16.16 -27.57
CA SER A 197 4.24 15.24 -26.58
C SER A 197 4.13 15.81 -25.15
N GLY A 198 4.68 17.00 -24.90
CA GLY A 198 4.53 17.72 -23.64
C GLY A 198 3.31 18.64 -23.67
N THR A 199 3.01 19.30 -22.55
CA THR A 199 1.90 20.27 -22.46
C THR A 199 2.29 21.46 -21.59
N TYR A 200 1.60 22.60 -21.77
CA TYR A 200 1.66 23.74 -20.86
C TYR A 200 0.68 23.64 -19.68
N ASP A 201 -0.10 22.55 -19.64
CA ASP A 201 -1.18 22.37 -18.69
C ASP A 201 -0.72 21.69 -17.39
N ARG A 202 -1.62 21.72 -16.39
CA ARG A 202 -1.45 20.98 -15.13
C ARG A 202 -2.19 19.66 -15.20
N ILE A 203 -1.43 18.56 -15.17
CA ILE A 203 -1.95 17.20 -15.19
C ILE A 203 -2.18 16.71 -13.76
N LYS A 204 -3.35 16.12 -13.51
CA LYS A 204 -3.73 15.55 -12.22
C LYS A 204 -4.32 14.16 -12.36
N LEU A 205 -4.26 13.40 -11.27
CA LEU A 205 -4.81 12.06 -11.13
C LEU A 205 -6.01 12.09 -10.18
N ASN A 206 -7.12 11.52 -10.61
CA ASN A 206 -8.32 11.31 -9.81
C ASN A 206 -8.58 9.82 -9.62
N PHE A 207 -8.99 9.39 -8.43
CA PHE A 207 -9.32 8.00 -8.12
C PHE A 207 -10.84 7.80 -8.05
N LEU A 208 -11.39 7.29 -9.15
CA LEU A 208 -12.84 7.11 -9.31
C LEU A 208 -13.40 6.23 -8.19
N GLY A 209 -14.35 6.79 -7.44
CA GLY A 209 -15.07 6.10 -6.36
C GLY A 209 -14.39 6.10 -4.99
N ALA A 210 -13.21 6.72 -4.84
CA ALA A 210 -12.50 6.77 -3.57
C ALA A 210 -11.92 8.15 -3.19
N SER A 211 -11.40 8.93 -4.15
CA SER A 211 -10.75 10.22 -3.83
C SER A 211 -11.74 11.27 -3.33
N GLN A 212 -11.27 12.08 -2.39
CA GLN A 212 -11.92 13.33 -1.98
C GLN A 212 -11.50 14.50 -2.88
N LYS A 213 -10.28 14.45 -3.40
CA LYS A 213 -9.73 15.45 -4.32
C LYS A 213 -8.67 14.83 -5.24
N PRO A 214 -8.35 15.46 -6.39
CA PRO A 214 -7.34 14.94 -7.29
C PRO A 214 -5.91 15.22 -6.79
N HIS A 215 -5.00 14.29 -7.09
CA HIS A 215 -3.56 14.41 -6.87
C HIS A 215 -2.89 15.15 -8.03
N VAL A 216 -2.06 16.16 -7.76
CA VAL A 216 -1.35 16.87 -8.82
C VAL A 216 -0.10 16.09 -9.21
N ILE A 217 0.02 15.71 -10.49
CA ILE A 217 1.21 15.02 -11.00
C ILE A 217 2.28 16.05 -11.33
N VAL A 218 1.98 16.96 -12.26
CA VAL A 218 2.95 17.91 -12.81
C VAL A 218 2.25 19.09 -13.48
N GLU A 219 2.96 20.19 -13.66
CA GLU A 219 2.53 21.36 -14.44
C GLU A 219 3.59 21.68 -15.48
N GLY A 220 3.16 21.91 -16.72
CA GLY A 220 4.03 22.24 -17.84
C GLY A 220 5.09 21.18 -18.19
N PRO A 221 4.80 19.86 -18.17
CA PRO A 221 5.82 18.85 -18.45
C PRO A 221 6.30 18.90 -19.91
N SER A 222 7.62 18.83 -20.10
CA SER A 222 8.23 18.66 -21.42
C SER A 222 8.06 17.21 -21.95
N PRO A 223 8.22 16.99 -23.27
CA PRO A 223 8.29 15.62 -23.82
C PRO A 223 9.29 14.73 -23.08
N GLY A 224 8.96 13.45 -22.95
CA GLY A 224 9.77 12.46 -22.26
C GLY A 224 9.77 12.60 -20.73
N TYR A 225 8.94 13.50 -20.17
CA TYR A 225 8.80 13.66 -18.73
C TYR A 225 8.43 12.33 -18.06
N LYS A 226 9.14 11.99 -16.99
CA LYS A 226 8.95 10.78 -16.21
C LYS A 226 9.08 11.09 -14.73
N VAL A 227 8.11 10.63 -13.95
CA VAL A 227 8.11 10.85 -12.50
C VAL A 227 7.52 9.66 -11.76
N SER A 228 8.02 9.46 -10.54
CA SER A 228 7.45 8.56 -9.54
C SER A 228 7.09 9.38 -8.31
N GLN A 229 5.82 9.33 -7.88
CA GLN A 229 5.32 10.12 -6.75
C GLN A 229 4.54 9.24 -5.78
N ASP A 230 4.78 9.46 -4.49
CA ASP A 230 3.91 8.92 -3.44
C ASP A 230 2.61 9.73 -3.39
N ILE A 231 1.49 9.04 -3.22
CA ILE A 231 0.17 9.62 -3.04
C ILE A 231 -0.07 9.79 -1.53
N ASP A 232 -0.36 11.01 -1.09
CA ASP A 232 -0.74 11.25 0.29
C ASP A 232 -2.14 10.67 0.56
N MET A 233 -2.18 9.58 1.33
CA MET A 233 -3.40 8.83 1.60
C MET A 233 -4.46 9.67 2.29
N VAL A 234 -4.04 10.49 3.26
CA VAL A 234 -4.96 11.33 4.05
C VAL A 234 -5.44 12.49 3.20
N ASP A 235 -4.55 13.10 2.44
CA ASP A 235 -4.90 14.25 1.60
C ASP A 235 -5.86 13.86 0.46
N ILE A 236 -5.61 12.72 -0.19
CA ILE A 236 -6.38 12.28 -1.36
C ILE A 236 -7.63 11.49 -0.99
N PHE A 237 -7.58 10.63 0.03
CA PHE A 237 -8.72 9.77 0.41
C PHE A 237 -9.40 10.21 1.71
N GLY A 238 -8.79 11.10 2.51
CA GLY A 238 -9.26 11.45 3.86
C GLY A 238 -9.16 10.31 4.86
N GLN A 239 -8.26 9.35 4.61
CA GLN A 239 -8.08 8.19 5.48
C GLN A 239 -6.67 7.61 5.32
N GLU A 240 -6.14 7.02 6.39
CA GLU A 240 -4.80 6.40 6.37
C GLU A 240 -4.75 5.13 5.51
N THR A 241 -5.91 4.50 5.26
CA THR A 241 -5.99 3.32 4.39
C THR A 241 -7.22 3.39 3.50
N VAL A 242 -7.11 2.94 2.25
CA VAL A 242 -8.22 2.90 1.28
C VAL A 242 -8.54 1.45 0.90
N GLY A 243 -9.82 1.13 0.77
CA GLY A 243 -10.24 -0.19 0.30
C GLY A 243 -9.87 -0.39 -1.17
N LEU A 244 -9.30 -1.56 -1.49
CA LEU A 244 -8.92 -1.87 -2.87
C LEU A 244 -10.15 -1.93 -3.79
N ASP A 245 -11.30 -2.30 -3.25
CA ASP A 245 -12.62 -2.30 -3.89
C ASP A 245 -13.25 -0.91 -4.05
N GLN A 246 -12.73 0.10 -3.36
CA GLN A 246 -13.16 1.48 -3.51
C GLN A 246 -12.48 2.18 -4.69
N ILE A 247 -11.27 1.76 -5.05
CA ILE A 247 -10.55 2.27 -6.22
C ILE A 247 -11.12 1.59 -7.47
N LYS A 248 -12.18 2.19 -8.02
CA LYS A 248 -12.90 1.63 -9.20
C LYS A 248 -12.26 2.00 -10.52
N GLY A 249 -11.36 2.96 -10.50
CA GLY A 249 -10.68 3.46 -11.68
C GLY A 249 -9.78 4.65 -11.37
N ILE A 250 -9.04 5.05 -12.38
CA ILE A 250 -8.30 6.30 -12.40
C ILE A 250 -8.76 7.16 -13.56
N GLU A 251 -8.62 8.46 -13.38
CA GLU A 251 -8.95 9.47 -14.39
C GLU A 251 -7.85 10.52 -14.40
N LEU A 252 -7.37 10.85 -15.59
CA LEU A 252 -6.46 11.97 -15.79
C LEU A 252 -7.28 13.22 -16.05
N LEU A 253 -6.98 14.25 -15.26
CA LEU A 253 -7.57 15.56 -15.38
C LEU A 253 -6.52 16.52 -15.92
N ASP A 254 -6.96 17.34 -16.86
CA ASP A 254 -6.16 18.33 -17.53
C ASP A 254 -6.69 19.72 -17.20
N ARG A 255 -5.85 20.58 -16.63
CA ARG A 255 -6.21 21.96 -16.29
C ARG A 255 -5.32 22.92 -17.06
N MET A 256 -5.97 23.69 -17.92
CA MET A 256 -5.32 24.76 -18.68
C MET A 256 -4.76 25.83 -17.76
N THR A 257 -3.43 25.97 -17.73
CA THR A 257 -2.72 26.93 -16.87
C THR A 257 -2.17 28.13 -17.62
N ASP A 258 -1.91 28.00 -18.93
CA ASP A 258 -1.42 29.09 -19.77
C ASP A 258 -2.52 29.65 -20.68
N HIS A 259 -2.59 30.98 -20.81
CA HIS A 259 -3.64 31.66 -21.59
C HIS A 259 -3.43 31.62 -23.11
N TRP A 260 -2.21 31.30 -23.58
CA TRP A 260 -1.84 31.29 -24.98
C TRP A 260 -1.60 29.88 -25.51
N PHE A 261 -1.04 29.01 -24.67
CA PHE A 261 -0.61 27.67 -25.05
C PHE A 261 -1.30 26.55 -24.27
N GLY A 262 -2.16 26.88 -23.29
CA GLY A 262 -2.90 25.85 -22.57
C GLY A 262 -3.98 25.19 -23.42
N GLY A 263 -4.29 23.94 -23.10
CA GLY A 263 -5.20 23.08 -23.85
C GLY A 263 -4.57 22.44 -25.08
N ASP A 264 -3.23 22.40 -25.12
CA ASP A 264 -2.47 21.74 -26.17
C ASP A 264 -2.54 20.21 -26.05
N PRO A 265 -2.49 19.47 -27.17
CA PRO A 265 -2.45 18.02 -27.13
C PRO A 265 -1.12 17.52 -26.56
N TRP A 266 -1.15 16.41 -25.84
CA TRP A 266 0.02 15.75 -25.28
C TRP A 266 -0.12 14.24 -25.29
N ASP A 267 1.00 13.52 -25.29
CA ASP A 267 0.99 12.07 -25.50
C ASP A 267 1.36 11.32 -24.22
N LEU A 268 0.41 10.53 -23.72
CA LEU A 268 0.61 9.61 -22.62
C LEU A 268 1.33 8.35 -23.10
N PHE A 269 2.52 8.09 -22.56
CA PHE A 269 3.20 6.81 -22.72
C PHE A 269 2.57 5.77 -21.77
N GLY A 270 2.53 6.05 -20.46
CA GLY A 270 1.98 5.09 -19.52
C GLY A 270 1.87 5.53 -18.06
N ILE A 271 1.10 4.73 -17.32
CA ILE A 271 0.80 4.86 -15.90
C ILE A 271 0.97 3.50 -15.22
N LYS A 272 1.75 3.47 -14.13
CA LYS A 272 1.81 2.34 -13.22
C LYS A 272 1.38 2.80 -11.84
N LEU A 273 0.49 2.06 -11.17
CA LEU A 273 0.21 2.27 -9.75
C LEU A 273 0.95 1.23 -8.93
N ARG A 274 1.56 1.68 -7.84
CA ARG A 274 2.23 0.83 -6.84
C ARG A 274 1.59 1.07 -5.49
N GLY A 275 1.28 0.01 -4.76
CA GLY A 275 0.63 0.10 -3.46
C GLY A 275 1.27 -0.82 -2.44
N ARG A 276 0.94 -0.60 -1.17
CA ARG A 276 1.28 -1.51 -0.08
C ARG A 276 0.03 -1.89 0.69
N CYS A 277 -0.15 -3.17 0.91
CA CYS A 277 -1.29 -3.73 1.60
C CYS A 277 -1.23 -3.42 3.10
N ALA A 278 -2.30 -2.82 3.62
CA ALA A 278 -2.44 -2.51 5.03
C ALA A 278 -2.48 -3.81 5.86
N GLY A 279 -1.63 -3.90 6.88
CA GLY A 279 -1.55 -5.03 7.81
C GLY A 279 -0.61 -6.17 7.37
N THR A 280 -0.63 -6.56 6.09
CA THR A 280 0.31 -7.58 5.57
C THR A 280 1.63 -6.99 5.08
N GLY A 281 1.66 -5.71 4.69
CA GLY A 281 2.85 -5.07 4.15
C GLY A 281 3.24 -5.54 2.74
N ILE A 282 2.42 -6.38 2.11
CA ILE A 282 2.67 -6.90 0.76
C ILE A 282 2.63 -5.75 -0.23
N SER A 283 3.66 -5.63 -1.07
CA SER A 283 3.67 -4.67 -2.18
C SER A 283 2.84 -5.21 -3.33
N VAL A 284 2.01 -4.35 -3.91
CA VAL A 284 1.16 -4.66 -5.06
C VAL A 284 1.32 -3.62 -6.15
N ALA A 285 1.05 -3.99 -7.38
CA ALA A 285 1.08 -3.08 -8.52
C ALA A 285 -0.11 -3.33 -9.45
N LEU A 286 -0.50 -2.26 -10.13
CA LEU A 286 -1.41 -2.31 -11.27
C LEU A 286 -0.62 -1.92 -12.51
N ASN A 287 -0.50 -2.85 -13.46
CA ASN A 287 0.34 -2.71 -14.64
C ASN A 287 -0.45 -2.53 -15.95
N ASP A 288 -1.79 -2.47 -15.88
CA ASP A 288 -2.68 -2.46 -17.05
C ASP A 288 -2.53 -1.24 -17.96
N TYR A 289 -1.92 -0.15 -17.47
CA TYR A 289 -1.78 1.10 -18.20
C TYR A 289 -0.32 1.50 -18.46
N VAL A 290 0.63 0.55 -18.35
CA VAL A 290 2.07 0.83 -18.53
C VAL A 290 2.43 1.25 -19.97
N SER A 291 1.59 0.92 -20.95
CA SER A 291 1.67 1.38 -22.34
C SER A 291 0.27 1.72 -22.84
N ALA A 292 -0.13 2.97 -22.67
CA ALA A 292 -1.42 3.47 -23.13
C ALA A 292 -1.30 4.02 -24.57
N ASP A 293 -0.19 4.68 -24.88
CA ASP A 293 0.17 5.30 -26.15
C ASP A 293 -0.99 6.11 -26.75
N LYS A 294 -1.38 7.19 -26.06
CA LYS A 294 -2.53 8.03 -26.44
C LYS A 294 -2.21 9.51 -26.42
N GLU A 295 -2.58 10.18 -27.51
CA GLU A 295 -2.74 11.64 -27.54
C GLU A 295 -3.99 12.03 -26.73
N LEU A 296 -3.82 12.95 -25.79
CA LEU A 296 -4.82 13.47 -24.87
C LEU A 296 -4.89 14.99 -25.02
N GLN A 297 -6.07 15.56 -24.80
CA GLN A 297 -6.26 17.01 -24.90
C GLN A 297 -7.50 17.44 -24.11
N ALA A 298 -7.39 18.53 -23.34
CA ALA A 298 -8.54 19.18 -22.74
C ALA A 298 -9.54 19.64 -23.80
N ARG A 299 -10.82 19.27 -23.63
CA ARG A 299 -11.92 19.69 -24.52
C ARG A 299 -12.91 20.54 -23.74
N PRO A 300 -12.62 21.83 -23.52
CA PRO A 300 -13.48 22.68 -22.73
C PRO A 300 -14.85 22.85 -23.38
N THR A 301 -15.89 22.64 -22.57
CA THR A 301 -17.28 22.92 -22.95
C THR A 301 -17.79 24.25 -22.41
N GLU A 302 -17.02 24.89 -21.53
CA GLU A 302 -17.34 26.18 -20.91
C GLU A 302 -16.71 27.34 -21.69
N PRO A 303 -17.46 28.41 -21.98
CA PRO A 303 -16.93 29.54 -22.72
C PRO A 303 -16.05 30.46 -21.86
N GLY A 304 -15.01 31.03 -22.49
CA GLY A 304 -14.23 32.12 -21.94
C GLY A 304 -13.31 31.70 -20.78
N ARG A 305 -13.02 32.61 -19.85
CA ARG A 305 -12.00 32.42 -18.81
C ARG A 305 -12.27 31.27 -17.84
N TYR A 306 -13.50 30.77 -17.75
CA TYR A 306 -13.86 29.68 -16.83
C TYR A 306 -13.15 28.37 -17.20
N GLN A 307 -12.79 28.21 -18.47
CA GLN A 307 -12.09 27.04 -18.96
C GLN A 307 -10.74 26.78 -18.24
N TYR A 308 -10.04 27.84 -17.82
CA TYR A 308 -8.74 27.77 -17.12
C TYR A 308 -8.85 27.38 -15.64
N TYR A 309 -10.05 27.43 -15.05
CA TYR A 309 -10.27 27.09 -13.63
C TYR A 309 -10.83 25.69 -13.44
N SER A 310 -11.21 25.03 -14.52
CA SER A 310 -11.86 23.72 -14.52
C SER A 310 -10.85 22.60 -14.77
N ASP A 311 -11.07 21.46 -14.12
CA ASP A 311 -10.32 20.23 -14.38
C ASP A 311 -11.09 19.40 -15.44
N TRP A 312 -10.51 19.22 -16.62
CA TRP A 312 -11.14 18.52 -17.74
C TRP A 312 -10.72 17.05 -17.76
N PRO A 313 -11.65 16.09 -17.71
CA PRO A 313 -11.29 14.68 -17.84
C PRO A 313 -10.87 14.38 -19.28
N VAL A 314 -9.61 13.97 -19.45
CA VAL A 314 -9.04 13.67 -20.77
C VAL A 314 -8.86 12.17 -21.01
N TRP A 315 -8.77 11.38 -19.93
CA TRP A 315 -8.64 9.93 -20.01
C TRP A 315 -9.17 9.27 -18.74
N SER A 316 -9.71 8.06 -18.87
CA SER A 316 -10.06 7.23 -17.72
C SER A 316 -9.78 5.74 -17.99
N GLY A 317 -9.46 5.03 -16.91
CA GLY A 317 -9.24 3.60 -16.89
C GLY A 317 -9.98 2.96 -15.72
N LEU A 318 -10.80 1.94 -15.98
CA LEU A 318 -11.47 1.18 -14.94
C LEU A 318 -10.54 0.15 -14.31
N ILE A 319 -10.49 0.14 -12.98
CA ILE A 319 -9.66 -0.78 -12.20
C ILE A 319 -10.57 -1.78 -11.51
N LYS A 320 -10.24 -3.07 -11.63
CA LYS A 320 -10.84 -4.14 -10.84
C LYS A 320 -9.85 -4.56 -9.74
N PRO A 321 -10.32 -4.85 -8.52
CA PRO A 321 -9.44 -5.30 -7.43
C PRO A 321 -8.57 -6.51 -7.80
N LYS A 322 -9.06 -7.39 -8.68
CA LYS A 322 -8.35 -8.57 -9.17
C LYS A 322 -7.19 -8.30 -10.14
N GLU A 323 -7.11 -7.10 -10.70
CA GLU A 323 -6.06 -6.68 -11.63
C GLU A 323 -4.77 -6.26 -10.89
N TRP A 324 -4.87 -6.02 -9.57
CA TRP A 324 -3.70 -5.83 -8.72
C TRP A 324 -2.90 -7.14 -8.58
N VAL A 325 -1.58 -7.03 -8.73
CA VAL A 325 -0.64 -8.15 -8.64
C VAL A 325 0.37 -7.86 -7.55
N ALA A 326 0.67 -8.83 -6.68
CA ALA A 326 1.75 -8.67 -5.72
C ALA A 326 3.12 -8.70 -6.41
N GLU A 327 4.02 -7.85 -5.93
CA GLU A 327 5.43 -7.77 -6.33
C GLU A 327 6.29 -8.03 -5.07
N PRO A 328 6.80 -9.25 -4.84
CA PRO A 328 6.78 -10.43 -5.72
C PRO A 328 5.45 -11.22 -5.61
N GLN A 329 5.18 -12.17 -6.51
CA GLN A 329 3.92 -12.94 -6.47
C GLN A 329 3.85 -13.98 -5.33
N CYS A 330 4.94 -14.22 -4.62
CA CYS A 330 4.95 -15.09 -3.45
C CYS A 330 6.04 -14.69 -2.48
N SER A 331 5.86 -15.08 -1.22
CA SER A 331 6.79 -14.75 -0.13
C SER A 331 8.04 -15.62 -0.06
N HIS A 332 7.99 -16.87 -0.54
CA HIS A 332 9.03 -17.85 -0.28
C HIS A 332 9.25 -18.80 -1.45
N PHE A 333 10.51 -19.12 -1.74
CA PHE A 333 10.89 -20.18 -2.67
C PHE A 333 11.20 -21.48 -1.94
N TYR A 334 10.69 -22.61 -2.45
CA TYR A 334 11.04 -23.95 -1.95
C TYR A 334 12.08 -24.66 -2.81
N MET A 335 12.24 -24.22 -4.06
CA MET A 335 13.19 -24.76 -5.03
C MET A 335 13.72 -23.62 -5.88
N ILE A 336 15.02 -23.66 -6.20
CA ILE A 336 15.70 -22.67 -7.03
C ILE A 336 16.44 -23.40 -8.14
N ASN A 337 16.35 -22.90 -9.37
CA ASN A 337 17.15 -23.38 -10.49
C ASN A 337 18.03 -22.26 -11.03
N VAL A 338 19.27 -22.60 -11.38
CA VAL A 338 20.16 -21.70 -12.09
C VAL A 338 20.40 -22.29 -13.47
N ASN A 339 20.03 -21.53 -14.49
CA ASN A 339 20.26 -21.85 -15.88
C ASN A 339 21.35 -20.93 -16.43
N LEU A 340 22.41 -21.49 -17.00
CA LEU A 340 23.55 -20.77 -17.58
C LEU A 340 23.70 -21.15 -19.05
N HIS A 341 23.71 -20.14 -19.92
CA HIS A 341 23.97 -20.29 -21.35
C HIS A 341 25.38 -19.79 -21.68
N ILE A 342 26.17 -20.65 -22.32
CA ILE A 342 27.48 -20.28 -22.87
C ILE A 342 27.26 -19.65 -24.25
N ALA A 343 27.92 -18.53 -24.50
CA ALA A 343 27.76 -17.78 -25.73
C ALA A 343 28.12 -18.58 -26.98
N ASP A 344 27.51 -18.20 -28.10
CA ASP A 344 27.93 -18.64 -29.42
C ASP A 344 29.06 -17.75 -29.96
N ALA A 345 30.21 -17.81 -29.29
CA ALA A 345 31.41 -17.12 -29.74
C ALA A 345 32.59 -18.10 -29.83
N ASN A 346 33.58 -17.73 -30.64
CA ASN A 346 34.84 -18.48 -30.68
C ASN A 346 35.47 -18.45 -29.28
N TYR A 347 35.88 -19.62 -28.80
CA TYR A 347 36.46 -19.82 -27.47
C TYR A 347 35.53 -19.50 -26.29
N ALA A 348 34.20 -19.42 -26.49
CA ALA A 348 33.28 -19.09 -25.40
C ALA A 348 33.19 -20.15 -24.28
N GLY A 349 33.56 -21.39 -24.60
CA GLY A 349 33.73 -22.45 -23.60
C GLY A 349 34.95 -22.24 -22.71
N THR A 350 35.17 -23.11 -21.74
CA THR A 350 36.33 -23.07 -20.85
C THR A 350 36.73 -24.47 -20.45
N ASP A 351 38.00 -24.65 -20.08
CA ASP A 351 38.50 -25.85 -19.40
C ASP A 351 38.33 -25.76 -17.86
N ASN A 352 37.72 -24.70 -17.33
CA ASN A 352 37.41 -24.59 -15.90
C ASN A 352 36.11 -25.32 -15.53
N ASP A 353 35.97 -25.64 -14.24
CA ASP A 353 34.69 -26.00 -13.65
C ASP A 353 33.90 -24.73 -13.31
N LEU A 354 32.62 -24.72 -13.64
CA LEU A 354 31.73 -23.61 -13.32
C LEU A 354 30.85 -23.94 -12.11
N TYR A 355 30.73 -23.00 -11.18
CA TYR A 355 29.94 -23.16 -9.96
C TYR A 355 28.94 -22.03 -9.77
N ALA A 356 27.75 -22.34 -9.23
CA ALA A 356 26.85 -21.35 -8.66
C ALA A 356 27.06 -21.27 -7.15
N ARG A 357 27.37 -20.09 -6.64
CA ARG A 357 27.33 -19.77 -5.22
C ARG A 357 25.98 -19.16 -4.90
N VAL A 358 25.24 -19.81 -4.01
CA VAL A 358 23.89 -19.42 -3.60
C VAL A 358 23.78 -19.51 -2.08
N GLY A 359 23.44 -18.40 -1.45
CA GLY A 359 23.48 -18.27 0.00
C GLY A 359 24.87 -18.62 0.54
N LYS A 360 24.94 -19.62 1.44
CA LYS A 360 26.21 -20.08 2.05
C LYS A 360 26.82 -21.31 1.37
N SER A 361 26.29 -21.73 0.23
CA SER A 361 26.71 -22.99 -0.43
C SER A 361 27.15 -22.78 -1.87
N LYS A 362 28.02 -23.67 -2.33
CA LYS A 362 28.49 -23.77 -3.71
C LYS A 362 27.92 -25.04 -4.36
N PHE A 363 27.50 -24.93 -5.60
CA PHE A 363 26.89 -25.98 -6.41
C PHE A 363 27.61 -26.05 -7.75
N LEU A 364 28.05 -27.24 -8.17
CA LEU A 364 28.69 -27.43 -9.47
C LEU A 364 27.64 -27.28 -10.56
N ILE A 365 27.87 -26.37 -11.52
CA ILE A 365 27.03 -26.21 -12.71
C ILE A 365 27.43 -27.25 -13.75
N THR A 366 28.71 -27.24 -14.11
CA THR A 366 29.26 -28.08 -15.18
C THR A 366 30.79 -28.12 -15.10
N ARG A 367 31.39 -29.05 -15.83
CA ARG A 367 32.83 -29.20 -15.98
C ARG A 367 33.20 -29.01 -17.44
N HIS A 368 34.19 -28.16 -17.72
CA HIS A 368 34.74 -27.92 -19.05
C HIS A 368 33.68 -27.66 -20.14
N PRO A 369 32.78 -26.68 -19.95
CA PRO A 369 31.69 -26.45 -20.89
C PRO A 369 32.19 -25.94 -22.24
N SER A 370 31.52 -26.39 -23.29
CA SER A 370 31.74 -25.95 -24.66
C SER A 370 30.81 -24.78 -25.04
N ARG A 371 31.16 -24.10 -26.15
CA ARG A 371 30.33 -23.04 -26.73
C ARG A 371 28.91 -23.53 -27.01
N ARG A 372 27.92 -22.65 -26.88
CA ARG A 372 26.47 -22.91 -27.09
C ARG A 372 25.83 -23.91 -26.14
N GLU A 373 26.55 -24.43 -25.16
CA GLU A 373 25.96 -25.33 -24.18
C GLU A 373 25.10 -24.56 -23.17
N VAL A 374 24.06 -25.24 -22.70
CA VAL A 374 23.11 -24.72 -21.73
C VAL A 374 23.04 -25.69 -20.57
N PHE A 375 23.21 -25.17 -19.36
CA PHE A 375 23.22 -25.97 -18.14
C PHE A 375 22.13 -25.50 -17.21
N THR A 376 21.41 -26.43 -16.62
CA THR A 376 20.45 -26.15 -15.55
C THR A 376 20.81 -26.98 -14.34
N ILE A 377 20.92 -26.34 -13.17
CA ILE A 377 21.11 -27.03 -11.91
C ILE A 377 20.03 -26.70 -10.90
N ASP A 378 19.72 -27.71 -10.09
CA ASP A 378 18.87 -27.56 -8.92
C ASP A 378 19.71 -27.13 -7.72
N VAL A 379 19.30 -26.02 -7.09
CA VAL A 379 19.90 -25.54 -5.86
C VAL A 379 19.13 -26.10 -4.68
N ASP A 380 19.83 -26.87 -3.83
CA ASP A 380 19.27 -27.32 -2.56
C ASP A 380 19.15 -26.14 -1.59
N VAL A 381 17.92 -25.62 -1.45
CA VAL A 381 17.57 -24.50 -0.56
C VAL A 381 17.95 -24.80 0.89
N LYS A 382 17.79 -26.05 1.34
CA LYS A 382 18.15 -26.46 2.70
C LYS A 382 19.66 -26.44 2.90
N LYS A 383 20.43 -26.84 1.90
CA LYS A 383 21.89 -26.74 1.95
C LYS A 383 22.34 -25.27 1.97
N ALA A 384 21.78 -24.45 1.08
CA ALA A 384 22.13 -23.04 0.87
C ALA A 384 21.76 -22.12 2.03
N PHE A 385 20.53 -22.23 2.56
CA PHE A 385 19.94 -21.30 3.52
C PHE A 385 19.66 -21.90 4.90
N LYS A 386 19.81 -23.23 5.06
CA LYS A 386 19.45 -23.97 6.28
C LYS A 386 17.95 -23.94 6.62
N THR A 387 17.11 -23.68 5.63
CA THR A 387 15.64 -23.65 5.75
C THR A 387 15.00 -24.54 4.68
N LYS A 388 13.73 -24.94 4.87
CA LYS A 388 12.99 -25.70 3.84
C LYS A 388 12.47 -24.80 2.71
N ALA A 389 12.32 -23.51 3.00
CA ALA A 389 11.94 -22.48 2.05
C ALA A 389 12.66 -21.20 2.45
N VAL A 390 13.01 -20.37 1.47
CA VAL A 390 13.74 -19.11 1.68
C VAL A 390 12.82 -17.94 1.33
N PRO A 391 12.71 -16.90 2.18
CA PRO A 391 12.02 -15.67 1.84
C PRO A 391 12.59 -15.07 0.55
N VAL A 392 11.73 -14.57 -0.34
CA VAL A 392 12.18 -13.96 -1.61
C VAL A 392 13.06 -12.73 -1.37
N ASP A 393 12.81 -11.99 -0.29
CA ASP A 393 13.60 -10.80 0.11
C ASP A 393 14.98 -11.13 0.68
N GLN A 394 15.23 -12.39 1.08
CA GLN A 394 16.53 -12.89 1.52
C GLN A 394 17.32 -13.53 0.39
N PHE A 395 16.77 -13.49 -0.83
CA PHE A 395 17.37 -14.08 -2.01
C PHE A 395 17.73 -12.98 -3.01
N ASP A 396 18.86 -12.32 -2.74
CA ASP A 396 19.29 -11.08 -3.41
C ASP A 396 20.38 -11.30 -4.46
N LYS A 397 21.12 -12.43 -4.43
CA LYS A 397 22.21 -12.67 -5.37
C LYS A 397 22.49 -14.15 -5.66
N VAL A 398 22.91 -14.43 -6.90
CA VAL A 398 23.58 -15.67 -7.31
C VAL A 398 24.89 -15.31 -7.98
N THR A 399 25.99 -15.95 -7.58
CA THR A 399 27.31 -15.71 -8.19
C THR A 399 27.76 -16.92 -8.99
N ILE A 400 28.11 -16.74 -10.26
CA ILE A 400 28.74 -17.76 -11.09
C ILE A 400 30.26 -17.64 -10.98
N LEU A 401 30.94 -18.73 -10.68
CA LEU A 401 32.39 -18.79 -10.46
C LEU A 401 33.06 -19.64 -11.53
N SER A 402 34.23 -19.22 -11.99
CA SER A 402 35.13 -19.98 -12.86
C SER A 402 36.32 -20.49 -12.03
N GLU A 403 36.47 -21.80 -11.88
CA GLU A 403 37.55 -22.39 -11.08
C GLU A 403 38.23 -23.55 -11.82
N GLY A 404 39.51 -23.42 -12.16
CA GLY A 404 40.30 -24.51 -12.72
C GLY A 404 41.78 -24.20 -12.95
N GLY A 405 42.15 -22.91 -13.02
CA GLY A 405 43.51 -22.49 -13.33
C GLY A 405 43.82 -22.42 -14.82
N HIS A 406 42.80 -22.45 -15.69
CA HIS A 406 42.96 -22.54 -17.14
C HIS A 406 42.63 -21.22 -17.85
N ASP A 407 41.45 -21.11 -18.44
CA ASP A 407 41.05 -20.02 -19.34
C ASP A 407 39.81 -19.25 -18.82
N ALA A 408 39.11 -18.55 -19.71
CA ALA A 408 37.92 -17.76 -19.42
C ALA A 408 36.71 -18.35 -20.13
N PHE A 409 35.51 -18.17 -19.59
CA PHE A 409 34.28 -18.47 -20.32
C PHE A 409 33.53 -17.19 -20.66
N LEU A 410 32.70 -17.26 -21.71
CA LEU A 410 31.80 -16.17 -22.09
C LEU A 410 30.35 -16.62 -21.88
N PRO A 411 29.68 -16.17 -20.81
CA PRO A 411 28.24 -16.35 -20.68
C PRO A 411 27.53 -15.49 -21.73
N SER A 412 26.40 -15.96 -22.28
CA SER A 412 25.46 -15.09 -23.01
C SER A 412 24.32 -14.62 -22.12
N GLU A 413 23.82 -15.53 -21.28
CA GLU A 413 22.76 -15.23 -20.32
C GLU A 413 22.78 -16.22 -19.16
N ALA A 414 22.31 -15.76 -18.02
CA ALA A 414 22.01 -16.60 -16.88
C ALA A 414 20.59 -16.29 -16.39
N THR A 415 19.80 -17.33 -16.17
CA THR A 415 18.43 -17.23 -15.65
C THR A 415 18.32 -17.96 -14.32
N VAL A 416 17.84 -17.27 -13.30
CA VAL A 416 17.53 -17.86 -12.01
C VAL A 416 16.02 -18.02 -11.90
N PHE A 417 15.57 -19.23 -11.60
CA PHE A 417 14.16 -19.55 -11.34
C PHE A 417 13.98 -19.83 -9.85
N GLY A 418 12.92 -19.29 -9.25
CA GLY A 418 12.48 -19.58 -7.90
C GLY A 418 11.04 -20.08 -7.91
N TRP A 419 10.80 -21.26 -7.35
CA TRP A 419 9.47 -21.87 -7.30
C TRP A 419 8.77 -21.53 -5.99
N CYS A 420 7.58 -20.94 -6.09
CA CYS A 420 6.81 -20.48 -4.95
C CYS A 420 6.36 -21.65 -4.06
N SER A 421 6.55 -21.50 -2.76
CA SER A 421 6.17 -22.51 -1.76
C SER A 421 4.69 -22.86 -1.85
N ASN A 422 4.38 -24.17 -1.90
CA ASN A 422 3.02 -24.71 -2.04
C ASN A 422 2.31 -24.35 -3.37
N SER A 423 3.09 -24.10 -4.43
CA SER A 423 2.58 -23.75 -5.75
C SER A 423 3.36 -24.38 -6.90
N LYS A 424 2.77 -24.30 -8.09
CA LYS A 424 3.44 -24.49 -9.39
C LYS A 424 3.89 -23.18 -10.02
N THR A 425 3.67 -22.05 -9.34
CA THR A 425 4.09 -20.73 -9.83
C THR A 425 5.59 -20.59 -9.64
N SER A 426 6.31 -20.25 -10.69
CA SER A 426 7.72 -19.88 -10.65
C SER A 426 7.89 -18.41 -11.00
N LEU A 427 8.89 -17.81 -10.36
CA LEU A 427 9.41 -16.50 -10.70
C LEU A 427 10.78 -16.68 -11.33
N SER A 428 11.16 -15.82 -12.25
CA SER A 428 12.47 -15.84 -12.88
C SER A 428 13.05 -14.46 -13.01
N HIS A 429 14.38 -14.41 -13.04
CA HIS A 429 15.14 -13.25 -13.49
C HIS A 429 16.22 -13.72 -14.45
N THR A 430 16.33 -13.05 -15.59
CA THR A 430 17.36 -13.31 -16.61
C THR A 430 18.28 -12.10 -16.70
N GLN A 431 19.58 -12.35 -16.56
CA GLN A 431 20.63 -11.37 -16.77
C GLN A 431 21.45 -11.78 -18.01
N LYS A 432 21.49 -10.90 -19.00
CA LYS A 432 22.42 -11.02 -20.12
C LYS A 432 23.80 -10.54 -19.69
N ASN A 433 24.82 -11.20 -20.20
CA ASN A 433 26.19 -10.79 -20.04
C ASN A 433 26.93 -11.00 -21.36
N ASP A 434 27.84 -10.10 -21.66
CA ASP A 434 28.70 -10.09 -22.85
C ASP A 434 30.18 -9.98 -22.48
N ASN A 435 30.50 -10.08 -21.18
CA ASN A 435 31.84 -9.97 -20.64
C ASN A 435 32.41 -11.36 -20.29
N TRP A 436 33.68 -11.55 -20.64
CA TRP A 436 34.45 -12.73 -20.27
C TRP A 436 34.62 -12.83 -18.75
N VAL A 437 34.45 -14.04 -18.23
CA VAL A 437 34.71 -14.37 -16.84
C VAL A 437 35.97 -15.26 -16.81
N TYR A 438 37.09 -14.64 -16.45
CA TYR A 438 38.39 -15.30 -16.35
C TYR A 438 38.44 -16.28 -15.19
N ASP A 439 39.42 -17.19 -15.21
CA ASP A 439 39.74 -18.06 -14.09
C ASP A 439 39.88 -17.28 -12.77
N GLY A 440 39.29 -17.81 -11.70
CA GLY A 440 39.18 -17.15 -10.40
C GLY A 440 38.22 -15.95 -10.37
N GLY A 441 37.65 -15.58 -11.52
CA GLY A 441 36.68 -14.52 -11.67
C GLY A 441 35.26 -14.94 -11.29
N GLU A 442 34.40 -13.94 -11.14
CA GLU A 442 33.01 -14.12 -10.77
C GLU A 442 32.07 -13.24 -11.58
N MET A 443 30.87 -13.75 -11.84
CA MET A 443 29.75 -13.02 -12.42
C MET A 443 28.61 -13.02 -11.42
N ASP A 444 28.25 -11.84 -10.93
CA ASP A 444 27.12 -11.65 -10.04
C ASP A 444 25.83 -11.45 -10.83
N ILE A 445 24.79 -12.18 -10.43
CA ILE A 445 23.41 -12.03 -10.86
C ILE A 445 22.66 -11.38 -9.69
N GLU A 446 22.38 -10.10 -9.84
CA GLU A 446 21.65 -9.31 -8.84
C GLU A 446 20.15 -9.61 -8.94
N LEU A 447 19.54 -9.98 -7.81
CA LEU A 447 18.17 -10.49 -7.72
C LEU A 447 17.32 -9.70 -6.72
N PRO A 448 17.32 -8.35 -6.74
CA PRO A 448 16.43 -7.59 -5.89
C PRO A 448 14.97 -7.98 -6.19
N ILE A 449 14.11 -7.90 -5.17
CA ILE A 449 12.69 -8.31 -5.24
C ILE A 449 11.97 -7.81 -6.51
N SER A 450 12.27 -6.57 -6.93
CA SER A 450 11.65 -5.93 -8.10
C SER A 450 12.04 -6.53 -9.45
N LYS A 451 13.07 -7.37 -9.52
CA LYS A 451 13.55 -8.02 -10.74
C LYS A 451 12.91 -9.38 -11.02
N TRP A 452 12.20 -9.94 -10.03
CA TRP A 452 11.47 -11.19 -10.16
C TRP A 452 10.19 -10.99 -10.97
N VAL A 453 10.11 -11.66 -12.10
CA VAL A 453 8.90 -11.70 -12.93
C VAL A 453 8.32 -13.10 -12.95
N LYS A 454 7.01 -13.23 -13.15
CA LYS A 454 6.38 -14.55 -13.30
C LYS A 454 6.95 -15.25 -14.53
N SER A 455 7.42 -16.49 -14.37
CA SER A 455 7.84 -17.32 -15.49
C SER A 455 6.60 -17.83 -16.24
N ASN A 456 6.67 -17.85 -17.57
CA ASN A 456 5.61 -18.35 -18.44
C ASN A 456 5.63 -19.87 -18.58
#